data_AF-A0A350WPI6-F1
#
_entry.id   AF-A0A350WPI6-F1
#
_cell.length_a   1.000
_cell.length_b   1.000
_cell.length_c   1.000
_cell.angle_alpha   90.00
_cell.angle_beta   90.00
_cell.angle_gamma   90.00
#
_symmetry.space_group_name_H-M   'P 1'
#
loop_
_entity.id
_entity.type
_entity.pdbx_description
1 polymer ?
#
loop_
_entity_poly.entity_id
_entity_poly.type
_entity_poly.pdbx_seq_one_letter_code
_entity_poly.pdbx_strand_id
1 'polypeptide(L)'
;MVDQWSGDIAFLLDQFQSLETEAGSSFEGKLDLERVGVYGHSTGGGAAIQFCGTDPRCKAVLGMDPFMRPVSAEVITNGVSQPAFFMFSQNWADDTDSKSNQFFNQFYPNASNGLGVISIDGTAHFDFSDLPLLSPIAPQLGLKGPLNGKRVTEITNAYLVDFFELTLQKTPTSLFDGDFTQFEEVHKMK
;
A
#
# COMPACT_ATOMS: atom_id res chain seq x y z
N MET A 1 7.48 6.82 -15.17
CA MET A 1 7.25 5.41 -14.80
C MET A 1 5.99 5.30 -13.96
N VAL A 2 5.93 5.84 -12.74
CA VAL A 2 4.68 5.80 -11.94
C VAL A 2 3.53 6.59 -12.54
N ASP A 3 3.79 7.65 -13.33
CA ASP A 3 2.71 8.32 -14.08
C ASP A 3 2.05 7.38 -15.10
N GLN A 4 2.83 6.52 -15.75
CA GLN A 4 2.28 5.50 -16.65
C GLN A 4 1.42 4.52 -15.86
N TRP A 5 1.92 4.00 -14.73
CA TRP A 5 1.16 3.04 -13.92
C TRP A 5 -0.09 3.66 -13.29
N SER A 6 -0.02 4.93 -12.88
CA SER A 6 -1.18 5.71 -12.47
C SER A 6 -2.20 5.83 -13.60
N GLY A 7 -1.75 6.13 -14.82
CA GLY A 7 -2.58 6.13 -16.03
C GLY A 7 -3.19 4.76 -16.34
N ASP A 8 -2.44 3.67 -16.12
CA ASP A 8 -2.94 2.31 -16.31
C ASP A 8 -4.04 1.95 -15.29
N ILE A 9 -3.90 2.41 -14.03
CA ILE A 9 -4.97 2.28 -13.01
C ILE A 9 -6.21 3.08 -13.43
N ALA A 10 -6.02 4.33 -13.88
CA ALA A 10 -7.12 5.17 -14.37
C ALA A 10 -7.84 4.53 -15.56
N PHE A 11 -7.08 3.99 -16.52
CA PHE A 11 -7.60 3.28 -17.68
C PHE A 11 -8.37 2.02 -17.28
N LEU A 12 -7.86 1.23 -16.33
CA LEU A 12 -8.55 0.05 -15.84
C LEU A 12 -9.92 0.39 -15.24
N LEU A 13 -10.01 1.49 -14.47
CA LEU A 13 -11.29 1.95 -13.93
C LEU A 13 -12.26 2.41 -15.04
N ASP A 14 -11.76 3.03 -16.11
CA ASP A 14 -12.60 3.36 -17.27
C ASP A 14 -13.13 2.08 -17.97
N GLN A 15 -12.30 1.05 -18.10
CA GLN A 15 -12.74 -0.24 -18.66
C GLN A 15 -13.76 -0.92 -17.75
N PHE A 16 -13.54 -0.91 -16.44
CA PHE A 16 -14.50 -1.44 -15.47
C PHE A 16 -15.83 -0.72 -15.50
N GLN A 17 -15.84 0.60 -15.70
CA GLN A 17 -17.09 1.35 -15.87
C GLN A 17 -17.88 0.89 -17.09
N SER A 18 -17.20 0.57 -18.19
CA SER A 18 -17.83 0.01 -19.38
C SER A 18 -18.39 -1.38 -19.09
N LEU A 19 -17.54 -2.27 -18.54
CA LEU A 19 -17.88 -3.67 -18.26
C LEU A 19 -18.98 -3.83 -17.21
N GLU A 20 -19.12 -2.89 -16.28
CA GLU A 20 -20.19 -2.86 -15.28
C GLU A 20 -21.58 -2.64 -15.91
N THR A 21 -21.63 -1.95 -17.06
CA THR A 21 -22.89 -1.58 -17.75
C THR A 21 -23.16 -2.39 -19.01
N GLU A 22 -22.21 -3.22 -19.45
CA GLU A 22 -22.33 -4.05 -20.64
C GLU A 22 -23.17 -5.30 -20.36
N ALA A 23 -24.28 -5.44 -21.07
CA ALA A 23 -25.16 -6.60 -20.94
C ALA A 23 -24.45 -7.92 -21.28
N GLY A 24 -24.47 -8.87 -20.34
CA GLY A 24 -23.81 -10.17 -20.49
C GLY A 24 -22.33 -10.17 -20.09
N SER A 25 -21.77 -9.03 -19.67
CA SER A 25 -20.45 -8.97 -19.05
C SER A 25 -20.41 -9.77 -17.76
N SER A 26 -19.27 -10.39 -17.47
CA SER A 26 -19.07 -11.05 -16.16
C SER A 26 -19.07 -10.07 -14.98
N PHE A 27 -18.88 -8.78 -15.26
CA PHE A 27 -18.88 -7.71 -14.28
C PHE A 27 -20.21 -6.95 -14.20
N GLU A 28 -21.19 -7.22 -15.08
CA GLU A 28 -22.47 -6.49 -15.08
C GLU A 28 -23.12 -6.45 -13.69
N GLY A 29 -23.31 -5.26 -13.13
CA GLY A 29 -23.97 -5.05 -11.83
C GLY A 29 -23.15 -5.48 -10.60
N LYS A 30 -21.83 -5.65 -10.69
CA LYS A 30 -20.99 -6.26 -9.62
C LYS A 30 -19.88 -5.36 -9.08
N LEU A 31 -19.61 -4.23 -9.72
CA LEU A 31 -18.53 -3.31 -9.37
C LEU A 31 -19.10 -2.05 -8.73
N ASP A 32 -18.67 -1.78 -7.50
CA ASP A 32 -18.93 -0.50 -6.85
C ASP A 32 -17.76 0.46 -7.06
N LEU A 33 -17.83 1.22 -8.16
CA LEU A 33 -16.78 2.17 -8.55
C LEU A 33 -16.79 3.47 -7.74
N GLU A 34 -17.75 3.65 -6.83
CA GLU A 34 -17.71 4.73 -5.84
C GLU A 34 -16.83 4.37 -4.62
N ARG A 35 -16.47 3.08 -4.47
CA ARG A 35 -15.64 2.55 -3.37
C ARG A 35 -14.34 1.92 -3.88
N VAL A 36 -13.47 2.73 -4.48
CA VAL A 36 -12.17 2.28 -5.02
C VAL A 36 -11.03 2.52 -4.03
N GLY A 37 -10.40 1.44 -3.59
CA GLY A 37 -9.12 1.46 -2.86
C GLY A 37 -7.96 1.03 -3.75
N VAL A 38 -6.78 1.61 -3.56
CA VAL A 38 -5.58 1.24 -4.31
C VAL A 38 -4.47 0.90 -3.33
N TYR A 39 -3.77 -0.22 -3.58
CA TYR A 39 -2.58 -0.56 -2.84
C TYR A 39 -1.48 -1.05 -3.78
N GLY A 40 -0.24 -1.02 -3.29
CA GLY A 40 0.86 -1.53 -4.07
C GLY A 40 2.15 -1.65 -3.28
N HIS A 41 3.02 -2.53 -3.79
CA HIS A 41 4.36 -2.77 -3.27
C HIS A 41 5.41 -2.02 -4.11
N SER A 42 6.45 -1.47 -3.49
CA SER A 42 7.59 -0.88 -4.18
C SER A 42 7.17 0.24 -5.15
N THR A 43 7.56 0.14 -6.42
CA THR A 43 7.11 1.04 -7.50
C THR A 43 5.58 1.08 -7.60
N GLY A 44 4.89 -0.03 -7.32
CA GLY A 44 3.43 -0.09 -7.26
C GLY A 44 2.86 0.74 -6.12
N GLY A 45 3.54 0.81 -4.97
CA GLY A 45 3.16 1.68 -3.86
C GLY A 45 3.32 3.16 -4.23
N GLY A 46 4.41 3.52 -4.92
CA GLY A 46 4.58 4.85 -5.49
C GLY A 46 3.51 5.20 -6.54
N ALA A 47 3.14 4.25 -7.40
CA ALA A 47 2.06 4.42 -8.36
C ALA A 47 0.69 4.58 -7.69
N ALA A 48 0.41 3.84 -6.61
CA ALA A 48 -0.81 4.00 -5.82
C ALA A 48 -0.90 5.40 -5.19
N ILE A 49 0.19 5.89 -4.60
CA ILE A 49 0.28 7.26 -4.08
C ILE A 49 0.07 8.29 -5.19
N GLN A 50 0.77 8.14 -6.33
CA GLN A 50 0.63 9.04 -7.47
C GLN A 50 -0.81 9.08 -7.97
N PHE A 51 -1.43 7.92 -8.17
CA PHE A 51 -2.82 7.82 -8.62
C PHE A 51 -3.77 8.50 -7.64
N CYS A 52 -3.69 8.20 -6.35
CA CYS A 52 -4.58 8.79 -5.35
C CYS A 52 -4.37 10.29 -5.13
N GLY A 53 -3.17 10.80 -5.42
CA GLY A 53 -2.89 12.23 -5.43
C GLY A 53 -3.43 12.97 -6.66
N THR A 54 -3.75 12.27 -7.75
CA THR A 54 -4.16 12.90 -9.02
C THR A 54 -5.53 12.50 -9.55
N ASP A 55 -6.13 11.42 -9.08
CA ASP A 55 -7.42 10.91 -9.55
C ASP A 55 -8.45 10.84 -8.38
N PRO A 56 -9.59 11.57 -8.48
CA PRO A 56 -10.57 11.65 -7.41
C PRO A 56 -11.37 10.36 -7.18
N ARG A 57 -11.24 9.36 -8.08
CA ARG A 57 -11.86 8.05 -7.90
C ARG A 57 -11.20 7.26 -6.78
N CYS A 58 -9.91 7.47 -6.50
CA CYS A 58 -9.28 6.84 -5.34
C CYS A 58 -9.93 7.33 -4.04
N LYS A 59 -10.39 6.38 -3.21
CA LYS A 59 -11.02 6.63 -1.90
C LYS A 59 -10.19 6.19 -0.71
N ALA A 60 -9.17 5.36 -0.91
CA ALA A 60 -8.24 4.92 0.13
C ALA A 60 -6.94 4.42 -0.51
N VAL A 61 -5.79 4.66 0.14
CA VAL A 61 -4.47 4.23 -0.35
C VAL A 61 -3.67 3.47 0.70
N LEU A 62 -3.09 2.34 0.31
CA LEU A 62 -2.16 1.58 1.16
C LEU A 62 -0.86 1.28 0.42
N GLY A 63 0.28 1.71 0.97
CA GLY A 63 1.59 1.42 0.38
C GLY A 63 2.38 0.40 1.19
N MET A 64 3.06 -0.52 0.50
CA MET A 64 4.04 -1.45 1.09
C MET A 64 5.42 -1.15 0.51
N ASP A 65 6.37 -0.68 1.34
CA ASP A 65 7.65 -0.12 0.90
C ASP A 65 7.50 0.82 -0.33
N PRO A 66 6.70 1.88 -0.25
CA PRO A 66 6.45 2.72 -1.41
C PRO A 66 7.76 3.32 -1.94
N PHE A 67 8.06 3.04 -3.21
CA PHE A 67 9.20 3.64 -3.89
C PHE A 67 8.83 5.06 -4.35
N MET A 68 9.25 6.06 -3.57
CA MET A 68 8.80 7.45 -3.70
C MET A 68 9.54 8.25 -4.77
N ARG A 69 10.76 7.83 -5.16
CA ARG A 69 11.58 8.58 -6.14
C ARG A 69 10.89 8.97 -7.44
N PRO A 70 10.05 8.12 -8.05
CA PRO A 70 9.35 8.48 -9.28
C PRO A 70 8.04 9.25 -9.04
N VAL A 71 7.54 9.38 -7.80
CA VAL A 71 6.31 10.14 -7.49
C VAL A 71 6.54 11.61 -7.82
N SER A 72 5.51 12.28 -8.35
CA SER A 72 5.59 13.69 -8.73
C SER A 72 5.82 14.59 -7.51
N ALA A 73 6.58 15.67 -7.72
CA ALA A 73 6.84 16.65 -6.66
C ALA A 73 5.56 17.31 -6.14
N GLU A 74 4.54 17.45 -6.99
CA GLU A 74 3.22 17.96 -6.61
C GLU A 74 2.54 17.03 -5.60
N VAL A 75 2.45 15.72 -5.89
CA VAL A 75 1.86 14.75 -4.95
C VAL A 75 2.68 14.63 -3.67
N ILE A 76 4.01 14.66 -3.75
CA ILE A 76 4.88 14.68 -2.55
C ILE A 76 4.61 15.91 -1.68
N THR A 77 4.38 17.08 -2.30
CA THR A 77 4.19 18.33 -1.56
C THR A 77 2.76 18.46 -1.00
N ASN A 78 1.76 18.04 -1.77
CA ASN A 78 0.36 18.20 -1.41
C ASN A 78 -0.16 17.05 -0.53
N GLY A 79 0.51 15.89 -0.56
CA GLY A 79 0.03 14.69 0.10
C GLY A 79 -1.22 14.11 -0.56
N VAL A 80 -2.03 13.41 0.24
CA VAL A 80 -3.32 12.84 -0.15
C VAL A 80 -4.38 13.18 0.88
N SER A 81 -5.63 13.34 0.46
CA SER A 81 -6.77 13.66 1.33
C SER A 81 -7.59 12.44 1.73
N GLN A 82 -7.40 11.31 1.04
CA GLN A 82 -8.03 10.04 1.37
C GLN A 82 -7.39 9.41 2.61
N PRO A 83 -8.09 8.49 3.31
CA PRO A 83 -7.47 7.58 4.24
C PRO A 83 -6.23 6.91 3.64
N ALA A 84 -5.12 6.94 4.38
CA ALA A 84 -3.84 6.42 3.94
C ALA A 84 -3.16 5.59 5.03
N PHE A 85 -2.54 4.47 4.65
CA PHE A 85 -1.75 3.64 5.57
C PHE A 85 -0.51 3.09 4.87
N PHE A 86 0.60 2.99 5.58
CA PHE A 86 1.86 2.55 4.98
C PHE A 86 2.57 1.51 5.84
N MET A 87 3.00 0.43 5.20
CA MET A 87 3.82 -0.63 5.80
C MET A 87 5.23 -0.56 5.22
N PHE A 88 6.23 -0.60 6.09
CA PHE A 88 7.63 -0.68 5.70
C PHE A 88 8.21 -2.01 6.17
N SER A 89 9.05 -2.62 5.35
CA SER A 89 9.90 -3.71 5.79
C SER A 89 11.02 -3.14 6.67
N GLN A 90 11.59 -3.96 7.55
CA GLN A 90 12.59 -3.48 8.50
C GLN A 90 13.77 -2.81 7.78
N ASN A 91 14.32 -3.44 6.74
CA ASN A 91 15.47 -2.88 6.03
C ASN A 91 15.16 -1.57 5.30
N TRP A 92 13.92 -1.39 4.83
CA TRP A 92 13.46 -0.15 4.22
C TRP A 92 13.25 0.94 5.26
N ALA A 93 12.69 0.59 6.42
CA ALA A 93 12.52 1.52 7.53
C ALA A 93 13.85 2.00 8.10
N ASP A 94 14.83 1.10 8.21
CA ASP A 94 16.16 1.38 8.76
C ASP A 94 17.03 2.23 7.80
N ASP A 95 16.74 2.25 6.49
CA ASP A 95 17.45 3.09 5.50
C ASP A 95 16.89 4.53 5.46
N THR A 96 17.00 5.22 6.60
CA THR A 96 16.47 6.59 6.80
C THR A 96 17.06 7.63 5.84
N ASP A 97 18.28 7.41 5.37
CA ASP A 97 18.99 8.31 4.47
C ASP A 97 18.64 8.08 2.98
N SER A 98 17.87 7.04 2.67
CA SER A 98 17.43 6.80 1.30
C SER A 98 16.62 7.98 0.75
N LYS A 99 16.82 8.29 -0.53
CA LYS A 99 16.00 9.30 -1.21
C LYS A 99 14.50 8.96 -1.18
N SER A 100 14.16 7.67 -1.13
CA SER A 100 12.76 7.24 -1.03
C SER A 100 12.17 7.65 0.31
N ASN A 101 12.87 7.39 1.42
CA ASN A 101 12.41 7.75 2.76
C ASN A 101 12.40 9.26 2.98
N GLN A 102 13.36 10.00 2.41
CA GLN A 102 13.33 11.47 2.45
C GLN A 102 12.07 12.03 1.77
N PHE A 103 11.70 11.51 0.60
CA PHE A 103 10.46 11.91 -0.07
C PHE A 103 9.21 11.43 0.65
N PHE A 104 9.23 10.23 1.24
CA PHE A 104 8.14 9.75 2.07
C PHE A 104 7.92 10.65 3.29
N ASN A 105 9.00 11.07 3.96
CA ASN A 105 8.96 11.96 5.13
C ASN A 105 8.50 13.38 4.76
N GLN A 106 8.70 13.82 3.51
CA GLN A 106 8.10 15.04 2.99
C GLN A 106 6.60 14.87 2.70
N PHE A 107 6.21 13.71 2.18
CA PHE A 107 4.84 13.39 1.78
C PHE A 107 3.88 13.13 2.95
N TYR A 108 4.25 12.24 3.87
CA TYR A 108 3.33 11.70 4.87
C TYR A 108 2.72 12.75 5.81
N PRO A 109 3.45 13.81 6.27
CA PRO A 109 2.83 14.88 7.05
C PRO A 109 1.67 15.61 6.34
N ASN A 110 1.61 15.53 5.00
CA ASN A 110 0.55 16.11 4.18
C ASN A 110 -0.57 15.10 3.85
N ALA A 111 -0.44 13.83 4.26
CA ALA A 111 -1.52 12.85 4.20
C ALA A 111 -2.53 13.09 5.33
N SER A 112 -3.39 14.09 5.14
CA SER A 112 -4.31 14.64 6.17
C SER A 112 -5.20 13.64 6.91
N ASN A 113 -5.52 12.50 6.30
CA ASN A 113 -6.31 11.41 6.89
C ASN A 113 -5.47 10.11 7.06
N GLY A 114 -4.15 10.25 7.27
CA GLY A 114 -3.26 9.12 7.52
C GLY A 114 -3.62 8.37 8.80
N LEU A 115 -3.80 7.05 8.68
CA LEU A 115 -4.09 6.14 9.80
C LEU A 115 -2.83 5.60 10.48
N GLY A 116 -1.66 5.75 9.86
CA GLY A 116 -0.40 5.33 10.45
C GLY A 116 0.65 4.90 9.43
N VAL A 117 1.87 4.76 9.96
CA VAL A 117 2.99 4.12 9.28
C VAL A 117 3.60 3.11 10.25
N ILE A 118 3.73 1.87 9.81
CA ILE A 118 4.31 0.79 10.58
C ILE A 118 5.56 0.23 9.90
N SER A 119 6.45 -0.35 10.69
CA SER A 119 7.52 -1.23 10.24
C SER A 119 7.29 -2.65 10.76
N ILE A 120 7.68 -3.66 10.00
CA ILE A 120 7.60 -5.07 10.40
C ILE A 120 9.01 -5.62 10.60
N ASP A 121 9.37 -5.93 11.84
CA ASP A 121 10.67 -6.47 12.20
C ASP A 121 10.93 -7.82 11.52
N GLY A 122 12.20 -8.05 11.16
CA GLY A 122 12.63 -9.29 10.50
C GLY A 122 12.21 -9.41 9.03
N THR A 123 11.73 -8.35 8.39
CA THR A 123 11.36 -8.36 6.97
C THR A 123 12.37 -7.58 6.10
N ALA A 124 12.41 -7.94 4.82
CA ALA A 124 13.07 -7.22 3.76
C ALA A 124 12.09 -6.94 2.61
N HIS A 125 12.47 -6.11 1.64
CA HIS A 125 11.57 -5.66 0.57
C HIS A 125 10.56 -6.66 0.02
N PHE A 126 11.07 -7.80 -0.46
CA PHE A 126 10.27 -8.71 -1.23
C PHE A 126 9.43 -9.62 -0.33
N ASP A 127 9.49 -9.44 1.00
CA ASP A 127 8.58 -10.08 1.94
C ASP A 127 7.12 -9.67 1.71
N PHE A 128 6.86 -8.50 1.11
CA PHE A 128 5.52 -8.07 0.70
C PHE A 128 5.05 -8.67 -0.65
N SER A 129 5.79 -9.60 -1.22
CA SER A 129 5.42 -10.31 -2.46
C SER A 129 5.23 -11.81 -2.20
N ASP A 130 4.84 -12.58 -3.21
CA ASP A 130 4.76 -14.05 -3.10
C ASP A 130 6.14 -14.75 -3.12
N LEU A 131 7.23 -14.03 -3.40
CA LEU A 131 8.60 -14.58 -3.44
C LEU A 131 9.02 -15.37 -2.17
N PRO A 132 8.68 -14.96 -0.94
CA PRO A 132 8.98 -15.70 0.29
C PRO A 132 8.30 -17.07 0.36
N LEU A 133 7.21 -17.28 -0.38
CA LEU A 133 6.45 -18.53 -0.41
C LEU A 133 6.96 -19.49 -1.50
N LEU A 134 7.65 -18.99 -2.51
CA LEU A 134 8.00 -19.74 -3.71
C LEU A 134 9.37 -20.42 -3.67
N SER A 135 10.31 -19.97 -2.83
CA SER A 135 11.66 -20.54 -2.81
C SER A 135 12.29 -20.65 -1.41
N PRO A 136 12.67 -21.86 -0.95
CA PRO A 136 13.42 -22.04 0.30
C PRO A 136 14.84 -21.45 0.23
N ILE A 137 15.33 -21.08 -0.96
CA ILE A 137 16.66 -20.50 -1.20
C ILE A 137 16.60 -18.96 -1.16
N ALA A 138 15.42 -18.33 -1.26
CA ALA A 138 15.26 -16.87 -1.21
C ALA A 138 15.98 -16.16 -0.04
N PRO A 139 15.96 -16.65 1.22
CA PRO A 139 16.70 -16.00 2.30
C PRO A 139 18.23 -16.07 2.11
N GLN A 140 18.74 -17.13 1.48
CA GLN A 140 20.18 -17.28 1.20
C GLN A 140 20.66 -16.33 0.10
N LEU A 141 19.74 -15.87 -0.75
CA LEU A 141 19.97 -14.87 -1.79
C LEU A 141 19.78 -13.43 -1.28
N GLY A 142 19.46 -13.25 0.01
CA GLY A 142 19.17 -11.93 0.59
C GLY A 142 17.90 -11.28 0.02
N LEU A 143 17.03 -12.06 -0.63
CA LEU A 143 15.80 -11.57 -1.24
C LEU A 143 14.67 -11.43 -0.22
N LYS A 144 14.80 -12.02 0.98
CA LYS A 144 13.83 -11.91 2.06
C LYS A 144 14.51 -11.81 3.42
N GLY A 145 13.82 -11.26 4.40
CA GLY A 145 14.23 -11.16 5.79
C GLY A 145 14.15 -12.49 6.55
N PRO A 146 14.61 -12.53 7.81
CA PRO A 146 14.59 -13.71 8.65
C PRO A 146 13.18 -14.15 9.11
N LEU A 147 12.17 -13.26 9.08
CA LEU A 147 10.81 -13.58 9.51
C LEU A 147 10.21 -14.68 8.62
N ASN A 148 9.36 -15.51 9.23
CA ASN A 148 8.67 -16.58 8.51
C ASN A 148 7.70 -15.99 7.48
N GLY A 149 7.79 -16.42 6.22
CA GLY A 149 6.94 -15.87 5.14
C GLY A 149 5.44 -15.99 5.40
N LYS A 150 4.98 -17.09 6.04
CA LYS A 150 3.55 -17.22 6.41
C LYS A 150 3.13 -16.18 7.45
N ARG A 151 4.03 -15.86 8.38
CA ARG A 151 3.80 -14.83 9.40
C ARG A 151 3.77 -13.44 8.77
N VAL A 152 4.65 -13.16 7.81
CA VAL A 152 4.56 -11.93 7.02
C VAL A 152 3.21 -11.83 6.31
N THR A 153 2.80 -12.89 5.60
CA THR A 153 1.50 -12.92 4.90
C THR A 153 0.33 -12.71 5.86
N GLU A 154 0.37 -13.32 7.05
CA GLU A 154 -0.65 -13.13 8.09
C GLU A 154 -0.77 -11.66 8.51
N ILE A 155 0.36 -11.02 8.85
CA ILE A 155 0.41 -9.61 9.25
C ILE A 155 -0.07 -8.72 8.10
N THR A 156 0.51 -8.86 6.90
CA THR A 156 0.17 -8.04 5.74
C THR A 156 -1.30 -8.17 5.36
N ASN A 157 -1.87 -9.37 5.36
CA ASN A 157 -3.28 -9.57 5.04
C ASN A 157 -4.21 -8.98 6.09
N ALA A 158 -3.87 -9.09 7.39
CA ALA A 158 -4.66 -8.47 8.45
C ALA A 158 -4.75 -6.95 8.25
N TYR A 159 -3.61 -6.28 8.08
CA TYR A 159 -3.59 -4.83 7.84
C TYR A 159 -4.30 -4.43 6.54
N LEU A 160 -4.10 -5.19 5.45
CA LEU A 160 -4.68 -4.86 4.16
C LEU A 160 -6.21 -4.98 4.17
N VAL A 161 -6.74 -6.09 4.69
CA VAL A 161 -8.19 -6.33 4.76
C VAL A 161 -8.86 -5.34 5.70
N ASP A 162 -8.37 -5.23 6.94
CA ASP A 162 -8.95 -4.33 7.94
C ASP A 162 -8.90 -2.86 7.47
N PHE A 163 -7.85 -2.44 6.76
CA PHE A 163 -7.75 -1.09 6.22
C PHE A 163 -8.89 -0.80 5.22
N PHE A 164 -9.13 -1.69 4.27
CA PHE A 164 -10.15 -1.46 3.25
C PHE A 164 -11.57 -1.69 3.80
N GLU A 165 -11.76 -2.61 4.75
CA GLU A 165 -13.03 -2.73 5.46
C GLU A 165 -13.36 -1.47 6.26
N LEU A 166 -12.39 -0.94 7.01
CA LEU A 166 -12.55 0.32 7.75
C LEU A 166 -12.85 1.50 6.82
N THR A 167 -12.06 1.66 5.76
CA THR A 167 -12.09 2.89 4.96
C THR A 167 -13.21 2.89 3.91
N LEU A 168 -13.49 1.74 3.28
CA LEU A 168 -14.47 1.62 2.19
C LEU A 168 -15.81 1.02 2.66
N GLN A 169 -15.81 0.16 3.68
CA GLN A 169 -17.04 -0.48 4.18
C GLN A 169 -17.51 0.09 5.52
N LYS A 170 -16.69 0.90 6.20
CA LYS A 170 -16.96 1.47 7.53
C LYS A 170 -17.11 0.40 8.63
N THR A 171 -16.46 -0.75 8.46
CA THR A 171 -16.37 -1.79 9.49
C THR A 171 -15.36 -1.36 10.56
N PRO A 172 -15.75 -1.26 11.83
CA PRO A 172 -14.81 -0.89 12.90
C PRO A 172 -13.73 -1.96 13.12
N THR A 173 -12.50 -1.52 13.38
CA THR A 173 -11.35 -2.34 13.77
C THR A 173 -10.45 -1.53 14.70
N SER A 174 -9.75 -2.19 15.62
CA SER A 174 -8.77 -1.56 16.52
C SER A 174 -7.33 -1.64 16.00
N LEU A 175 -7.11 -2.27 14.84
CA LEU A 175 -5.76 -2.55 14.32
C LEU A 175 -4.95 -1.27 14.00
N PHE A 176 -5.63 -0.13 13.84
CA PHE A 176 -5.05 1.18 13.55
C PHE A 176 -5.03 2.13 14.76
N ASP A 177 -5.41 1.67 15.95
CA ASP A 177 -5.47 2.49 17.17
C ASP A 177 -4.07 2.73 17.80
N GLY A 178 -3.02 2.15 17.23
CA GLY A 178 -1.65 2.22 17.73
C GLY A 178 -1.33 1.20 18.82
N ASP A 179 -2.20 0.22 19.05
CA ASP A 179 -1.93 -0.97 19.84
C ASP A 179 -1.41 -2.10 18.93
N PHE A 180 -0.14 -2.46 19.09
CA PHE A 180 0.53 -3.49 18.28
C PHE A 180 0.59 -4.85 18.99
N THR A 181 -0.14 -5.06 20.08
CA THR A 181 -0.07 -6.31 20.87
C THR A 181 -0.53 -7.55 20.10
N GLN A 182 -1.30 -7.41 19.02
CA GLN A 182 -1.69 -8.50 18.14
C GLN A 182 -0.49 -9.09 17.35
N PHE A 183 0.48 -8.24 17.00
CA PHE A 183 1.65 -8.63 16.21
C PHE A 183 2.91 -8.03 16.85
N GLU A 184 3.65 -8.85 17.60
CA GLU A 184 4.86 -8.41 18.30
C GLU A 184 5.94 -7.87 17.35
N GLU A 185 5.92 -8.29 16.09
CA GLU A 185 6.84 -7.85 15.03
C GLU A 185 6.50 -6.46 14.49
N VAL A 186 5.33 -5.91 14.80
CA VAL A 186 4.84 -4.65 14.23
C VAL A 186 5.13 -3.50 15.18
N HIS A 187 5.74 -2.45 14.62
CA HIS A 187 6.07 -1.24 15.36
C HIS A 187 5.67 0.00 14.58
N LYS A 188 5.45 1.10 15.28
CA LYS A 188 5.38 2.41 14.62
C LYS A 188 6.72 2.69 13.94
N MET A 189 6.69 3.09 12.68
CA MET A 189 7.90 3.49 11.95
C MET A 189 8.52 4.71 12.66
N LYS A 190 9.84 4.65 12.87
CA LYS A 190 10.62 5.68 13.58
C LYS A 190 10.83 6.92 12.75
#